data_AF-A0A417WYG3-F1
#
_entry.id   AF-A0A417WYG3-F1
#
_cell.length_a   1.000
_cell.length_b   1.000
_cell.length_c   1.000
_cell.angle_alpha   90.00
_cell.angle_beta   90.00
_cell.angle_gamma   90.00
#
_symmetry.space_group_name_H-M   'P 1'
#
loop_
_entity.id
_entity.type
_entity.pdbx_description
1 polymer ?
#
loop_
_entity_poly.entity_id
_entity_poly.type
_entity_poly.pdbx_seq_one_letter_code
_entity_poly.pdbx_strand_id
1 'polypeptide(L)' 'MLWTVLFQKLKRQPPKASQIYALLDNPKTHRTEKVYLKLKYDSHGYPYFVPRDENIERGYRKTK' A
#
# COMPACT_ATOMS: atom_id res chain seq x y z
N MET A 1 20.87 -14.73 22.20
CA MET A 1 20.32 -13.37 21.96
C MET A 1 19.07 -13.22 22.80
N LEU A 2 18.97 -12.19 23.66
CA LEU A 2 17.78 -11.98 24.50
C LEU A 2 16.54 -11.70 23.63
N TRP A 3 15.37 -12.17 24.07
CA TRP A 3 14.08 -11.89 23.42
C TRP A 3 13.83 -10.39 23.20
N THR A 4 14.24 -9.57 24.17
CA THR A 4 14.14 -8.10 24.09
C THR A 4 14.96 -7.52 22.93
N VAL A 5 16.13 -8.09 22.65
CA VAL A 5 17.02 -7.68 21.55
C VAL A 5 16.45 -8.11 20.20
N LEU A 6 15.86 -9.31 20.13
CA LEU A 6 15.14 -9.77 18.94
C LEU A 6 13.93 -8.87 18.63
N PHE A 7 13.12 -8.59 19.64
CA PHE A 7 11.93 -7.75 19.51
C PHE A 7 12.26 -6.31 19.10
N GLN A 8 13.31 -5.72 19.67
CA GLN A 8 13.79 -4.40 19.24
C GLN A 8 14.33 -4.42 17.81
N LYS A 9 15.03 -5.49 17.39
CA LYS A 9 15.48 -5.62 16.00
C LYS A 9 14.33 -5.74 15.01
N LEU A 10 13.27 -6.49 15.36
CA LEU A 10 12.07 -6.62 14.52
C LEU A 10 11.27 -5.32 14.46
N LYS A 11 11.13 -4.59 15.57
CA LYS A 11 10.48 -3.26 15.57
C LYS A 11 11.29 -2.18 14.85
N ARG A 12 12.61 -2.32 14.79
CA ARG A 12 13.52 -1.41 14.06
C ARG A 12 13.68 -1.74 12.59
N GLN A 13 13.19 -2.90 12.14
CA GLN A 13 13.00 -3.09 10.71
C GLN A 13 11.85 -2.16 10.31
N PRO A 14 12.09 -1.11 9.52
CA PRO A 14 10.97 -0.43 8.90
C PRO A 14 10.18 -1.52 8.17
N PRO A 15 8.86 -1.62 8.34
CA PRO A 15 8.07 -2.47 7.47
C PRO A 15 8.45 -2.00 6.07
N LYS A 16 9.16 -2.85 5.30
CA LYS A 16 9.36 -2.61 3.87
C LYS A 16 7.96 -2.44 3.37
N ALA A 17 7.55 -1.20 3.09
CA ALA A 17 6.16 -0.83 2.85
C ALA A 17 5.57 -1.92 2.01
N SER A 18 4.76 -2.77 2.63
CA SER A 18 4.34 -4.03 2.04
C SER A 18 3.57 -3.59 0.82
N GLN A 19 4.18 -3.76 -0.36
CA GLN A 19 3.58 -3.36 -1.62
C GLN A 19 2.44 -4.34 -1.87
N ILE A 20 1.33 -4.13 -1.17
CA ILE A 20 0.11 -4.90 -1.31
C ILE A 20 -0.49 -4.45 -2.63
N TYR A 21 -0.67 -5.40 -3.53
CA TYR A 21 -1.30 -5.17 -4.82
C TYR A 21 -2.46 -6.14 -4.99
N ALA A 22 -3.51 -5.67 -5.66
CA ALA A 22 -4.54 -6.53 -6.22
C ALA A 22 -4.15 -6.88 -7.65
N LEU A 23 -4.39 -8.14 -8.04
CA LEU A 23 -4.41 -8.54 -9.45
C LEU A 23 -5.84 -8.36 -9.94
N LEU A 24 -6.04 -7.50 -10.92
CA LEU A 24 -7.36 -7.22 -11.48
C LEU A 24 -7.32 -7.51 -12.97
N ASP A 25 -8.27 -8.32 -13.44
CA ASP A 25 -8.46 -8.52 -14.87
C ASP A 25 -9.15 -7.30 -15.46
N ASN A 26 -8.48 -6.66 -16.40
CA ASN A 26 -9.03 -5.51 -17.11
C ASN A 26 -9.93 -6.03 -18.25
N PRO A 27 -11.25 -5.83 -18.18
CA PRO A 27 -12.18 -6.36 -19.18
C PRO A 27 -12.02 -5.69 -20.55
N LYS A 28 -11.37 -4.51 -20.63
CA LYS A 28 -11.14 -3.80 -21.91
C LYS A 28 -9.90 -4.31 -22.65
N THR A 29 -8.86 -4.69 -21.91
CA THR A 29 -7.58 -5.11 -22.49
C THR A 29 -7.35 -6.63 -22.38
N HIS A 30 -8.23 -7.34 -21.67
CA HIS A 30 -8.13 -8.77 -21.34
C HIS A 30 -6.78 -9.15 -20.71
N ARG A 31 -6.18 -8.22 -19.95
CA ARG A 31 -4.91 -8.42 -19.27
C ARG A 31 -5.10 -8.28 -17.77
N THR A 32 -4.36 -9.09 -17.02
CA THR A 32 -4.28 -8.95 -15.57
C THR A 32 -3.30 -7.84 -15.21
N GLU A 33 -3.77 -6.85 -14.47
CA GLU A 33 -3.00 -5.67 -14.07
C GLU A 33 -2.73 -5.69 -12.56
N LYS A 34 -1.53 -5.25 -12.16
CA LYS A 34 -1.16 -5.07 -10.75
C LYS A 34 -1.59 -3.68 -10.29
N VAL A 35 -2.58 -3.63 -9.40
CA VAL A 35 -3.03 -2.38 -8.80
C VAL A 35 -2.50 -2.26 -7.38
N TYR A 36 -1.51 -1.40 -7.19
CA TYR A 36 -0.95 -1.11 -5.87
C TYR A 36 -1.97 -0.40 -4.98
N LEU A 37 -2.18 -0.98 -3.81
CA LEU A 37 -3.10 -0.50 -2.78
C LEU A 37 -2.33 0.24 -1.69
N LYS A 38 -2.94 1.30 -1.16
CA LYS A 38 -2.37 2.06 -0.03
C LYS A 38 -2.99 1.55 1.26
N LEU A 39 -2.14 0.98 2.11
CA LEU A 39 -2.51 0.50 3.43
C LEU A 39 -2.17 1.57 4.48
N LYS A 40 -3.07 1.80 5.44
CA LYS A 40 -2.79 2.53 6.68
C LYS A 40 -3.11 1.63 7.89
N TYR A 41 -2.69 2.07 9.06
CA TYR A 41 -2.96 1.40 10.33
C TYR A 41 -3.73 2.36 11.23
N ASP A 42 -4.71 1.82 11.98
CA ASP A 42 -5.45 2.60 12.97
C ASP A 42 -4.65 2.77 14.28
N SER A 43 -5.26 3.41 15.29
CA SER A 43 -4.64 3.61 16.60
C SER A 43 -4.36 2.32 17.36
N HIS A 44 -5.05 1.23 17.03
CA HIS A 44 -4.87 -0.10 17.62
C HIS A 44 -3.86 -0.96 16.83
N GLY A 45 -3.41 -0.48 15.67
CA GLY A 45 -2.49 -1.18 14.79
C GLY A 45 -3.15 -2.14 13.80
N TYR A 46 -4.48 -2.08 13.62
CA TYR A 46 -5.17 -2.86 12.60
C TYR A 46 -5.07 -2.19 11.22
N PRO A 47 -4.77 -2.97 10.15
CA PRO A 47 -4.62 -2.41 8.82
C PRO A 47 -5.99 -2.11 8.18
N TYR A 48 -6.06 -1.00 7.45
CA TYR A 48 -7.22 -0.64 6.62
C TYR A 48 -6.79 -0.03 5.28
N PHE A 49 -7.64 -0.20 4.26
CA PHE A 49 -7.41 0.39 2.94
C PHE A 49 -7.81 1.86 2.93
N VAL A 50 -6.99 2.68 2.30
CA VAL A 50 -7.32 4.08 2.04
C VAL A 50 -7.88 4.19 0.63
N PRO A 51 -9.05 4.81 0.43
CA PRO A 51 -9.50 5.20 -0.90
C PRO A 51 -8.38 5.97 -1.61
N ARG A 52 -8.12 5.66 -2.88
CA ARG A 52 -7.21 6.49 -3.68
C ARG A 52 -7.79 7.90 -3.73
N ASP A 53 -7.02 8.90 -3.32
CA ASP A 53 -7.43 10.30 -3.40
C ASP A 53 -7.79 10.66 -4.86
N GLU A 54 -9.06 10.97 -5.12
CA GLU A 54 -9.56 11.39 -6.45
C GLU A 54 -8.83 12.63 -7.00
N ASN A 55 -8.15 13.39 -6.13
CA ASN A 55 -7.41 14.60 -6.50
C ASN A 55 -6.11 14.34 -7.27
N ILE A 56 -5.60 13.11 -7.32
CA ILE A 56 -4.42 12.79 -8.14
C ILE A 56 -4.79 12.73 -9.64
N GLU A 57 -6.01 12.33 -10.00
CA GLU A 57 -6.43 12.29 -11.42
C GLU A 57 -6.60 13.69 -12.03
N ARG A 58 -6.94 14.71 -11.22
CA ARG A 58 -7.02 16.10 -11.70
C ARG A 58 -5.64 16.72 -11.98
N GLY A 59 -4.56 16.19 -11.38
CA GLY A 59 -3.20 16.68 -11.60
C GLY A 59 -2.58 16.29 -12.94
N TYR A 60 -3.05 15.20 -13.57
CA TYR A 60 -2.56 14.73 -14.87
C TYR A 60 -3.36 15.27 -16.08
N ARG A 61 -4.34 16.15 -15.85
CA ARG A 61 -5.04 16.94 -16.88
C ARG A 61 -4.68 18.43 -16.80
N LYS A 62 -3.39 18.74 -16.81
CA LYS A 62 -2.92 20.05 -17.26
C LYS A 62 -1.92 19.90 -18.40
N THR A 63 -2.45 19.58 -19.57
CA THR A 63 -1.91 20.07 -20.85
C THR A 63 -2.74 21.29 -21.25
N LYS A 64 -2.13 22.46 -21.17
CA LYS A 64 -2.37 23.58 -22.08
C LYS A 64 -1.00 24.07 -22.51
#